data_AF-A0A1E7GEV9-F1
#
_entry.id   AF-A0A1E7GEV9-F1
#
_cell.length_a   1.000
_cell.length_b   1.000
_cell.length_c   1.000
_cell.angle_alpha   90.00
_cell.angle_beta   90.00
_cell.angle_gamma   90.00
#
_symmetry.space_group_name_H-M   'P 1'
#
loop_
_entity.id
_entity.type
_entity.pdbx_description
1 polymer ?
#
loop_
_entity_poly.entity_id
_entity_poly.type
_entity_poly.pdbx_seq_one_letter_code
_entity_poly.pdbx_strand_id
1 'polypeptide(L)'
;MLTREEIFVIYEAGPEAVISVIQRLENIIEEEQAVRIAELEERVKIVEARLNQNSQNSSKPPSTDVFCSEKPKPKSSRTISGKKAGGQKGHPGKTLEMVENPD
;
A
#
# COMPACT_ATOMS: atom_id res chain seq x y z
N MET A 1 -9.71 30.97 23.22
CA MET A 1 -10.44 31.77 22.22
C MET A 1 -10.74 33.13 22.82
N LEU A 2 -10.70 34.19 22.03
CA LEU A 2 -11.11 35.53 22.47
C LEU A 2 -12.56 35.50 22.95
N THR A 3 -12.80 36.05 24.13
CA THR A 3 -14.14 36.24 24.68
C THR A 3 -14.84 37.39 23.97
N ARG A 4 -16.18 37.40 24.04
CA ARG A 4 -16.98 38.46 23.41
C ARG A 4 -16.64 39.85 23.96
N GLU A 5 -16.30 39.94 25.24
CA GLU A 5 -15.91 41.19 25.90
C GLU A 5 -14.57 41.70 25.37
N GLU A 6 -13.58 40.83 25.23
CA GLU A 6 -12.28 41.18 24.65
C GLU A 6 -12.40 41.62 23.19
N ILE A 7 -13.28 40.97 22.41
CA ILE A 7 -13.57 41.38 21.02
C ILE A 7 -14.17 42.78 20.98
N PHE A 8 -15.07 43.10 21.92
CA PHE A 8 -15.68 44.42 22.01
C PHE A 8 -14.63 45.51 22.34
N VAL A 9 -13.71 45.23 23.26
CA VAL A 9 -12.59 46.13 23.58
C VAL A 9 -11.69 46.36 22.35
N ILE A 10 -11.39 45.31 21.59
CA ILE A 10 -10.60 45.43 20.34
C ILE A 10 -11.34 46.26 19.29
N TYR A 11 -12.67 46.11 19.19
CA TYR A 11 -13.49 46.90 18.27
C TYR A 11 -13.51 48.38 18.65
N GLU A 12 -13.67 48.70 19.94
CA GLU A 12 -13.62 50.08 20.43
C GLU A 12 -12.25 50.74 20.27
N ALA A 13 -11.17 49.95 20.26
CA ALA A 13 -9.80 50.42 20.01
C ALA A 13 -9.58 50.87 18.56
N GLY A 14 -10.51 50.60 17.65
CA GLY A 14 -10.53 51.11 16.28
C GLY A 14 -10.09 50.09 15.21
N PRO A 15 -10.13 50.49 13.93
CA PRO A 15 -10.00 49.57 12.80
C PRO A 15 -8.63 48.88 12.74
N GLU A 16 -7.54 49.58 13.07
CA GLU A 16 -6.18 49.01 13.03
C GLU A 16 -6.00 47.87 14.04
N ALA A 17 -6.60 47.99 15.22
CA ALA A 17 -6.55 46.94 16.24
C ALA A 17 -7.27 45.67 15.77
N VAL A 18 -8.43 45.83 15.13
CA VAL A 18 -9.19 44.72 14.54
C VAL A 18 -8.39 44.03 13.43
N ILE A 19 -7.83 44.81 12.49
CA ILE A 19 -7.03 44.29 11.38
C ILE A 19 -5.82 43.51 11.89
N SER A 20 -5.08 44.06 12.85
CA SER A 20 -3.91 43.41 13.45
C SER A 20 -4.25 42.05 14.08
N VAL A 21 -5.37 41.98 14.81
CA VAL A 21 -5.81 40.72 15.42
C VAL A 21 -6.22 39.70 14.36
N ILE A 22 -6.93 40.12 13.32
CA ILE A 22 -7.34 39.23 12.22
C ILE A 22 -6.10 38.67 11.50
N GLN A 23 -5.17 39.52 11.08
CA GLN A 23 -3.94 39.08 10.39
C GLN A 23 -3.12 38.10 11.23
N ARG A 24 -3.03 38.35 12.55
CA ARG A 24 -2.36 37.42 13.46
C ARG A 24 -3.08 36.07 13.54
N LEU A 25 -4.41 36.08 13.59
CA LEU A 25 -5.20 34.85 13.62
C LEU A 25 -5.08 34.09 12.30
N GLU A 26 -5.10 34.78 11.16
CA GLU A 26 -4.86 34.18 9.84
C GLU A 26 -3.50 33.48 9.81
N ASN A 27 -2.43 34.14 10.22
CA ASN A 27 -1.09 33.53 10.27
C ASN A 27 -1.04 32.28 11.16
N ILE A 28 -1.62 32.34 12.37
CA ILE A 28 -1.65 31.18 13.28
C ILE A 28 -2.42 30.02 12.66
N ILE A 29 -3.57 30.31 12.04
CA ILE A 29 -4.40 29.30 11.38
C ILE A 29 -3.64 28.68 10.21
N GLU A 30 -2.97 29.47 9.38
CA GLU A 30 -2.17 28.99 8.26
C GLU A 30 -1.02 28.09 8.73
N GLU A 31 -0.28 28.50 9.77
CA GLU A 31 0.80 27.70 10.35
C GLU A 31 0.30 26.36 10.91
N GLU A 32 -0.76 26.39 11.72
CA GLU A 32 -1.36 25.18 12.29
C GLU A 32 -1.90 24.24 11.21
N GLN A 33 -2.57 24.80 10.18
CA GLN A 33 -3.09 24.02 9.06
C GLN A 33 -1.96 23.40 8.24
N ALA A 34 -0.88 24.14 7.95
CA ALA A 34 0.25 23.64 7.19
C ALA A 34 0.90 22.43 7.88
N VAL A 35 1.13 22.51 9.20
CA VAL A 35 1.65 21.40 9.99
C VAL A 35 0.69 20.22 9.95
N ARG A 36 -0.61 20.46 10.16
CA ARG A 36 -1.59 19.38 10.18
C ARG A 36 -1.75 18.67 8.84
N ILE A 37 -1.72 19.43 7.74
CA ILE A 37 -1.77 18.88 6.39
C ILE A 37 -0.53 18.01 6.14
N ALA A 38 0.67 18.50 6.47
CA ALA A 38 1.90 17.72 6.30
C ALA A 38 1.87 16.39 7.08
N GLU A 39 1.42 16.40 8.34
CA GLU A 39 1.26 15.18 9.15
C GLU A 39 0.26 14.19 8.52
N LEU A 40 -0.85 14.70 7.99
CA LEU A 40 -1.89 13.89 7.38
C LEU A 40 -1.41 13.30 6.04
N GLU A 41 -0.74 14.10 5.22
CA GLU A 41 -0.13 13.64 3.97
C GLU A 41 0.90 12.55 4.21
N GLU A 42 1.76 12.69 5.23
CA GLU A 42 2.72 11.64 5.59
C GLU A 42 2.01 10.36 6.03
N ARG A 43 0.97 10.46 6.87
CA ARG A 43 0.18 9.31 7.31
C ARG A 43 -0.51 8.61 6.15
N VAL A 44 -1.13 9.37 5.25
CA VAL A 44 -1.78 8.85 4.04
C VAL A 44 -0.74 8.11 3.20
N LYS A 45 0.41 8.73 2.93
CA LYS A 45 1.50 8.11 2.16
C LYS A 45 1.98 6.79 2.76
N ILE A 46 2.14 6.72 4.09
CA ILE A 46 2.54 5.48 4.78
C ILE A 46 1.47 4.40 4.64
N VAL A 47 0.19 4.77 4.81
CA VAL A 47 -0.93 3.82 4.71
C VAL A 47 -1.07 3.30 3.28
N GLU A 48 -1.02 4.19 2.27
CA GLU A 48 -1.05 3.82 0.86
C GLU A 48 0.13 2.93 0.48
N ALA A 49 1.34 3.25 0.96
CA ALA A 49 2.52 2.40 0.73
C ALA A 49 2.33 0.99 1.33
N ARG A 50 1.73 0.87 2.51
CA ARG A 50 1.41 -0.43 3.12
C ARG A 50 0.33 -1.18 2.34
N LEU A 51 -0.69 -0.48 1.86
CA LEU A 51 -1.77 -1.08 1.07
C LEU A 51 -1.28 -1.58 -0.29
N ASN A 52 -0.36 -0.85 -0.90
CA ASN A 52 0.26 -1.22 -2.18
C ASN A 52 1.34 -2.31 -2.05
N GLN A 53 1.75 -2.69 -0.84
CA GLN A 53 2.69 -3.80 -0.64
C GLN A 53 2.02 -5.15 -0.92
N ASN A 54 2.62 -5.92 -1.81
CA ASN A 54 2.23 -7.28 -2.15
C ASN A 54 3.48 -8.18 -2.29
N SER A 55 3.30 -9.47 -2.52
CA SER A 55 4.42 -10.42 -2.68
C SER A 55 5.38 -10.08 -3.82
N GLN A 56 4.93 -9.32 -4.83
CA GLN A 56 5.75 -8.95 -5.99
C GLN A 56 6.73 -7.81 -5.66
N ASN A 57 6.40 -6.92 -4.72
CA ASN A 57 7.20 -5.73 -4.41
C ASN A 57 7.74 -5.69 -2.96
N SER A 58 7.47 -6.69 -2.13
CA SER A 58 7.87 -6.71 -0.71
C SER A 58 8.74 -7.89 -0.29
N SER A 59 9.18 -8.73 -1.22
CA SER A 59 9.94 -9.98 -0.95
C SER A 59 9.25 -10.98 -0.01
N LYS A 60 7.97 -10.73 0.34
CA LYS A 60 7.12 -11.66 1.10
C LYS A 60 6.67 -12.80 0.18
N PRO A 61 6.49 -14.02 0.71
CA PRO A 61 6.03 -15.12 -0.12
C PRO A 61 4.60 -14.86 -0.66
N PRO A 62 4.24 -15.38 -1.85
CA PRO A 62 2.91 -15.22 -2.45
C PRO A 62 1.76 -15.76 -1.58
N SER A 63 2.05 -16.64 -0.63
CA SER A 63 1.09 -17.14 0.35
C SER A 63 0.56 -16.03 1.26
N THR A 64 1.36 -15.00 1.54
CA THR A 64 1.00 -13.86 2.41
C THR A 64 -0.06 -12.95 1.79
N ASP A 65 -0.21 -12.96 0.46
CA ASP A 65 -1.17 -12.13 -0.28
C ASP A 65 -2.62 -12.65 -0.17
N VAL A 66 -3.06 -13.22 0.96
CA VAL A 66 -4.35 -13.92 1.13
C VAL A 66 -5.55 -13.04 0.74
N PHE A 67 -5.47 -11.73 0.99
CA PHE A 67 -6.52 -10.75 0.68
C PHE A 67 -6.32 -10.01 -0.65
N CYS A 68 -5.23 -10.29 -1.37
CA CYS A 68 -5.00 -9.67 -2.67
C CYS A 68 -5.92 -10.34 -3.70
N SER A 69 -6.92 -9.61 -4.18
CA SER A 69 -7.84 -10.06 -5.24
C SER A 69 -7.11 -10.42 -6.54
N GLU A 70 -5.90 -9.90 -6.73
CA GLU A 70 -5.08 -10.04 -7.95
C GLU A 70 -3.94 -11.05 -7.81
N LYS A 71 -4.14 -12.19 -7.11
CA LYS A 71 -3.12 -13.24 -7.11
C LYS A 71 -2.83 -13.70 -8.55
N PRO A 72 -1.58 -13.59 -9.04
CA PRO A 72 -1.25 -14.09 -10.36
C PRO A 72 -1.44 -15.61 -10.37
N LYS A 73 -2.27 -16.10 -11.31
CA LYS A 73 -2.46 -17.55 -11.48
C LYS A 73 -1.11 -18.18 -11.80
N PRO A 74 -0.72 -19.29 -11.14
CA PRO A 74 0.52 -19.98 -11.47
C PRO A 74 0.49 -20.36 -12.95
N LYS A 75 1.33 -19.70 -13.75
CA LYS A 75 1.52 -20.01 -15.16
C LYS A 75 2.67 -20.97 -15.29
N SER A 76 2.44 -22.08 -15.98
CA SER A 76 3.50 -23.01 -16.36
C SER A 76 4.53 -22.28 -17.23
N SER A 77 5.80 -22.26 -16.80
CA SER A 77 6.92 -21.80 -17.64
C SER A 77 7.29 -22.80 -18.73
N ARG A 78 6.72 -24.01 -18.70
CA ARG A 78 6.94 -25.04 -19.70
C ARG A 78 6.41 -24.58 -21.06
N THR A 79 7.29 -24.53 -22.05
CA THR A 79 6.92 -24.39 -23.46
C THR A 79 6.30 -25.70 -23.97
N ILE A 80 5.35 -25.60 -24.90
CA ILE A 80 4.74 -26.78 -25.52
C ILE A 80 5.84 -27.49 -26.31
N SER A 81 6.26 -28.67 -25.84
CA SER A 81 7.37 -29.42 -26.44
C SER A 81 7.02 -30.10 -27.76
N GLY A 82 5.72 -30.16 -28.12
CA GLY A 82 5.22 -30.90 -29.29
C GLY A 82 5.43 -32.43 -29.23
N LYS A 83 6.12 -32.93 -28.20
CA LYS A 83 6.41 -34.36 -28.01
C LYS A 83 5.19 -35.06 -27.43
N LYS A 84 4.85 -36.23 -27.98
CA LYS A 84 3.85 -37.12 -27.36
C LYS A 84 4.32 -37.52 -25.96
N ALA A 85 3.37 -37.71 -25.05
CA ALA A 85 3.67 -38.25 -23.72
C ALA A 85 4.27 -39.66 -23.86
N GLY A 86 5.35 -39.93 -23.13
CA GLY A 86 6.06 -41.22 -23.18
C GLY A 86 7.58 -41.05 -23.24
N GLY A 87 8.27 -42.18 -23.37
CA GLY A 87 9.72 -42.24 -23.55
C GLY A 87 10.18 -41.59 -24.86
N GLN A 88 11.48 -41.35 -24.98
CA GLN A 88 12.08 -40.84 -26.21
C GLN A 88 11.88 -41.85 -27.36
N LYS A 89 11.78 -41.36 -28.60
CA LYS A 89 11.60 -42.22 -29.78
C LYS A 89 12.76 -43.21 -29.90
N GLY A 90 12.46 -44.50 -29.91
CA GLY A 90 13.46 -45.57 -29.99
C GLY A 90 13.93 -46.11 -28.64
N HIS A 91 13.53 -45.52 -27.52
CA HIS A 91 13.80 -46.13 -26.21
C HIS A 91 12.86 -47.32 -25.97
N PRO A 92 13.39 -48.51 -25.68
CA PRO A 92 12.56 -49.62 -25.23
C PRO A 92 11.96 -49.25 -23.88
N GLY A 93 10.63 -49.38 -23.77
CA GLY A 93 9.96 -49.28 -22.48
C GLY A 93 10.42 -50.43 -21.59
N LYS A 94 10.79 -50.15 -20.34
CA LYS A 94 11.06 -51.17 -19.34
C LYS A 94 10.05 -51.00 -18.22
N THR A 95 9.04 -51.87 -18.22
CA THR A 95 8.09 -51.98 -17.12
C THR A 95 8.71 -52.91 -16.07
N LEU A 96 8.60 -52.56 -14.79
CA LEU A 96 8.93 -53.49 -13.71
C LEU A 96 7.92 -54.64 -13.73
N GLU A 97 8.42 -55.87 -13.76
CA GLU A 97 7.57 -57.06 -13.62
C GLU A 97 7.31 -57.31 -12.14
N MET A 98 6.10 -57.77 -11.81
CA MET A 98 5.80 -58.22 -10.46
C MET A 98 6.58 -59.52 -10.21
N VAL A 99 7.40 -59.51 -9.16
CA VAL A 99 8.18 -60.67 -8.71
C VAL A 99 7.64 -61.12 -7.36
N GLU A 100 7.61 -62.42 -7.10
CA GLU A 100 7.07 -62.96 -5.83
C GLU A 100 7.84 -62.48 -4.60
N ASN A 101 9.15 -62.24 -4.72
CA ASN A 101 9.99 -61.70 -3.65
C ASN A 101 10.83 -60.53 -4.18
N PRO A 102 10.43 -59.28 -3.91
CA PRO A 102 11.28 -58.12 -4.14
C PRO A 102 12.34 -58.01 -3.02
N ASP A 103 13.53 -57.52 -3.39
CA ASP A 103 14.59 -57.13 -2.43
C ASP A 103 14.21 -55.87 -1.62
#